data_AF-A0A1V0DVJ0-F1
#
_entry.id   AF-A0A1V0DVJ0-F1
#
_cell.length_a   1.000
_cell.length_b   1.000
_cell.length_c   1.000
_cell.angle_alpha   90.00
_cell.angle_beta   90.00
_cell.angle_gamma   90.00
#
_symmetry.space_group_name_H-M   'P 1'
#
loop_
_entity.id
_entity.type
_entity.pdbx_description
1 polymer ?
#
loop_
_entity_poly.entity_id
_entity_poly.type
_entity_poly.pdbx_seq_one_letter_code
_entity_poly.pdbx_strand_id
1 'polypeptide(L)'
;MKKLLMITLTGMLAACATGVNVGRLMVEMPQGERSVVVQVPATNNPLSDAMAVGMIKTSGSPSASNMIEMLGADNINVGVAGSSQMLNKATALYSLNHAKKVGNNVSVYMMGDSESDKADLENAANAKNIKLHYFFNQK
;
A
#
# COMPACT_ATOMS: atom_id res chain seq x y z
N MET A 1 4.77 -19.78 54.27
CA MET A 1 5.06 -18.39 53.90
C MET A 1 5.70 -18.38 52.53
N LYS A 2 4.96 -17.83 51.58
CA LYS A 2 5.37 -17.59 50.18
C LYS A 2 6.59 -16.69 50.16
N LYS A 3 7.54 -16.94 49.25
CA LYS A 3 8.15 -15.94 48.35
C LYS A 3 9.35 -16.55 47.64
N LEU A 4 9.11 -17.12 46.46
CA LEU A 4 10.12 -17.17 45.42
C LEU A 4 9.39 -17.16 44.08
N LEU A 5 9.55 -16.07 43.33
CA LEU A 5 9.86 -16.07 41.90
C LEU A 5 9.73 -14.64 41.37
N MET A 6 10.90 -14.03 41.18
CA MET A 6 11.09 -12.98 40.19
C MET A 6 10.66 -13.53 38.82
N ILE A 7 9.77 -12.82 38.12
CA ILE A 7 9.71 -12.87 36.66
C ILE A 7 9.58 -11.43 36.17
N THR A 8 10.72 -10.84 35.86
CA THR A 8 10.83 -9.72 34.93
C THR A 8 10.43 -10.21 33.54
N LEU A 9 9.22 -9.89 33.10
CA LEU A 9 8.80 -10.08 31.72
C LEU A 9 8.85 -8.72 31.02
N THR A 10 10.02 -8.41 30.47
CA THR A 10 10.19 -7.38 29.45
C THR A 10 9.27 -7.70 28.27
N GLY A 11 8.16 -6.97 28.18
CA GLY A 11 7.29 -6.99 27.02
C GLY A 11 8.05 -6.44 25.82
N MET A 12 8.59 -7.32 24.99
CA MET A 12 8.95 -6.98 23.63
C MET A 12 7.65 -6.62 22.91
N LEU A 13 7.41 -5.32 22.71
CA LEU A 13 6.51 -4.82 21.69
C LEU A 13 7.11 -5.22 20.34
N ALA A 14 6.81 -6.43 19.89
CA ALA A 14 6.94 -6.77 18.48
C ALA A 14 5.94 -5.87 17.74
N ALA A 15 6.44 -4.77 17.18
CA ALA A 15 5.72 -4.03 16.16
C ALA A 15 5.58 -4.98 14.97
N CYS A 16 4.49 -5.76 14.93
CA CYS A 16 4.14 -6.56 13.78
C CYS A 16 3.96 -5.60 12.61
N ALA A 17 4.91 -5.59 11.68
CA ALA A 17 4.81 -4.83 10.45
C ALA A 17 3.50 -5.24 9.75
N THR A 18 2.53 -4.33 9.70
CA THR A 18 1.17 -4.59 9.18
C THR A 18 1.10 -4.55 7.65
N GLY A 19 2.23 -4.42 6.98
CA GLY A 19 2.24 -4.32 5.54
C GLY A 19 1.92 -5.61 4.80
N VAL A 20 1.78 -5.44 3.50
CA VAL A 20 1.33 -6.48 2.58
C VAL A 20 2.53 -7.03 1.84
N ASN A 21 2.70 -8.34 1.94
CA ASN A 21 3.67 -9.08 1.16
C ASN A 21 3.21 -9.17 -0.30
N VAL A 22 4.12 -8.94 -1.24
CA VAL A 22 3.88 -9.05 -2.69
C VAL A 22 3.21 -10.38 -3.06
N GLY A 23 3.68 -11.49 -2.49
CA GLY A 23 3.14 -12.82 -2.77
C GLY A 23 1.66 -12.96 -2.39
N ARG A 24 1.23 -12.32 -1.29
CA ARG A 24 -0.19 -12.32 -0.89
C ARG A 24 -1.03 -11.52 -1.85
N LEU A 25 -0.56 -10.34 -2.27
CA LEU A 25 -1.28 -9.50 -3.23
C LEU A 25 -1.39 -10.20 -4.60
N MET A 26 -0.34 -10.89 -5.04
CA MET A 26 -0.32 -11.60 -6.32
C MET A 26 -1.37 -12.71 -6.43
N VAL A 27 -1.84 -13.28 -5.32
CA VAL A 27 -2.92 -14.28 -5.32
C VAL A 27 -4.25 -13.67 -5.73
N GLU A 28 -4.49 -12.40 -5.38
CA GLU A 28 -5.72 -11.68 -5.73
C GLU A 28 -5.66 -11.03 -7.12
N MET A 29 -4.46 -10.91 -7.70
CA MET A 29 -4.28 -10.32 -9.02
C MET A 29 -4.55 -11.32 -10.14
N PRO A 30 -5.14 -10.89 -11.26
CA PRO A 30 -5.46 -11.77 -12.37
C PRO A 30 -4.19 -12.39 -12.96
N GLN A 31 -4.25 -13.70 -13.17
CA GLN A 31 -3.19 -14.51 -13.75
C GLN A 31 -3.34 -14.56 -15.27
N GLY A 32 -2.22 -14.49 -15.99
CA GLY A 32 -2.22 -14.47 -17.47
C GLY A 32 -2.57 -13.12 -18.09
N GLU A 33 -2.87 -12.11 -17.28
CA GLU A 33 -3.02 -10.70 -17.70
C GLU A 33 -1.75 -9.90 -17.42
N ARG A 34 -1.65 -8.71 -18.01
CA ARG A 34 -0.53 -7.79 -17.76
C ARG A 34 -0.64 -7.20 -16.36
N SER A 35 0.01 -7.85 -15.41
CA SER A 35 0.00 -7.48 -13.99
C SER A 35 1.39 -7.04 -13.55
N VAL A 36 1.47 -5.91 -12.84
CA VAL A 36 2.72 -5.37 -12.28
C VAL A 36 2.50 -5.03 -10.82
N VAL A 37 3.50 -5.25 -9.97
CA VAL A 37 3.44 -4.86 -8.56
C VAL A 37 4.47 -3.76 -8.30
N VAL A 38 3.97 -2.63 -7.81
CA VAL A 38 4.78 -1.54 -7.28
C VAL A 38 5.12 -1.87 -5.84
N GLN A 39 6.39 -2.16 -5.61
CA GLN A 39 6.92 -2.34 -4.27
C GLN A 39 7.21 -0.99 -3.63
N VAL A 40 6.59 -0.74 -2.48
CA VAL A 40 6.77 0.48 -1.69
C VAL A 40 7.73 0.16 -0.54
N PRO A 41 8.94 0.75 -0.54
CA PRO A 41 9.90 0.52 0.53
C PRO A 41 9.39 1.17 1.81
N ALA A 42 9.42 0.42 2.92
CA ALA A 42 9.20 0.98 4.25
C ALA A 42 10.53 1.38 4.89
N THR A 43 10.47 2.28 5.86
CA THR A 43 11.61 2.56 6.72
C THR A 43 11.61 1.63 7.94
N ASN A 44 12.63 1.76 8.78
CA ASN A 44 12.85 0.84 9.89
C ASN A 44 12.08 1.27 11.15
N ASN A 45 11.36 2.40 11.13
CA ASN A 45 10.62 2.90 12.29
C ASN A 45 9.43 3.82 11.90
N PRO A 46 8.40 3.94 12.76
CA PRO A 46 7.19 4.70 12.43
C PRO A 46 7.38 6.20 12.21
N LEU A 47 8.36 6.84 12.86
CA LEU A 47 8.60 8.29 12.71
C LEU A 47 9.18 8.60 11.33
N SER A 48 10.15 7.79 10.89
CA SER A 48 10.72 7.89 9.55
C SER A 48 9.69 7.58 8.47
N ASP A 49 8.79 6.61 8.70
CA ASP A 49 7.65 6.36 7.81
C ASP A 49 6.73 7.57 7.70
N ALA A 50 6.39 8.22 8.82
CA ALA A 50 5.54 9.41 8.83
C ALA A 50 6.19 10.58 8.06
N MET A 51 7.51 10.78 8.22
CA MET A 51 8.26 11.75 7.42
C MET A 51 8.23 11.41 5.92
N ALA A 52 8.45 10.15 5.57
CA ALA A 52 8.40 9.68 4.19
C ALA A 52 6.99 9.86 3.57
N VAL A 53 5.91 9.66 4.34
CA VAL A 53 4.54 9.97 3.90
C VAL A 53 4.37 11.45 3.63
N GLY A 54 4.91 12.34 4.47
CA GLY A 54 4.92 13.78 4.22
C GLY A 54 5.62 14.13 2.91
N MET A 55 6.77 13.51 2.65
CA MET A 55 7.52 13.69 1.39
C MET A 55 6.74 13.19 0.17
N ILE A 56 6.13 11.99 0.27
CA ILE A 56 5.29 11.42 -0.80
C ILE A 56 4.15 12.36 -1.14
N LYS A 57 3.41 12.83 -0.13
CA LYS A 57 2.24 13.69 -0.35
C LYS A 57 2.57 15.02 -1.02
N THR A 58 3.79 15.53 -0.82
CA THR A 58 4.21 16.85 -1.32
C THR A 58 4.95 16.78 -2.66
N SER A 59 5.80 15.78 -2.85
CA SER A 59 6.75 15.70 -3.97
C SER A 59 6.73 14.36 -4.71
N GLY A 60 5.95 13.39 -4.22
CA GLY A 60 5.92 12.02 -4.74
C GLY A 60 7.06 11.16 -4.20
N SER A 61 7.21 9.98 -4.80
CA SER A 61 8.30 9.04 -4.55
C SER A 61 8.61 8.26 -5.83
N PRO A 62 9.77 7.58 -5.92
CA PRO A 62 10.04 6.71 -7.06
C PRO A 62 8.95 5.65 -7.29
N SER A 63 8.43 5.03 -6.23
CA SER A 63 7.30 4.09 -6.34
C SER A 63 6.04 4.77 -6.87
N ALA A 64 5.76 6.01 -6.47
CA ALA A 64 4.61 6.77 -6.97
C ALA A 64 4.78 7.15 -8.45
N SER A 65 5.97 7.59 -8.86
CA SER A 65 6.29 7.88 -10.26
C SER A 65 6.12 6.65 -11.14
N ASN A 66 6.65 5.50 -10.71
CA ASN A 66 6.49 4.24 -11.42
C ASN A 66 5.01 3.84 -11.54
N MET A 67 4.24 3.99 -10.47
CA MET A 67 2.81 3.73 -10.51
C MET A 67 2.10 4.67 -11.48
N ILE A 68 2.40 5.97 -11.48
CA ILE A 68 1.81 6.95 -12.42
C ILE A 68 2.08 6.56 -13.87
N GLU A 69 3.31 6.13 -14.19
CA GLU A 69 3.66 5.65 -15.52
C GLU A 69 2.86 4.40 -15.91
N MET A 70 2.74 3.44 -14.99
CA MET A 70 1.96 2.22 -15.20
C MET A 70 0.47 2.52 -15.42
N LEU A 71 -0.12 3.46 -14.68
CA LEU A 71 -1.51 3.89 -14.86
C LEU A 71 -1.78 4.48 -16.26
N GLY A 72 -0.75 4.98 -16.94
CA GLY A 72 -0.84 5.51 -18.30
C GLY A 72 -0.89 4.45 -19.41
N ALA A 73 -0.68 3.17 -19.08
CA ALA A 73 -0.70 2.05 -20.02
C ALA A 73 -2.10 1.44 -20.15
N ASP A 74 -2.44 0.94 -21.36
CA ASP A 74 -3.69 0.20 -21.58
C ASP A 74 -3.58 -1.25 -21.06
N ASN A 75 -4.72 -1.80 -20.62
CA ASN A 75 -4.92 -3.18 -20.21
C ASN A 75 -3.91 -3.65 -19.17
N ILE A 76 -3.87 -2.98 -18.01
CA ILE A 76 -2.88 -3.25 -16.97
C ILE A 76 -3.52 -3.33 -15.58
N ASN A 77 -3.05 -4.29 -14.80
CA ASN A 77 -3.39 -4.46 -13.40
C ASN A 77 -2.18 -4.05 -12.55
N VAL A 78 -2.34 -3.03 -11.71
CA VAL A 78 -1.25 -2.44 -10.91
C VAL A 78 -1.48 -2.75 -9.44
N GLY A 79 -0.64 -3.60 -8.87
CA GLY A 79 -0.63 -3.93 -7.45
C GLY A 79 0.24 -2.96 -6.65
N VAL A 80 -0.18 -2.59 -5.44
CA VAL A 80 0.64 -1.82 -4.49
C VAL A 80 0.89 -2.67 -3.24
N ALA A 81 2.16 -2.96 -2.98
CA ALA A 81 2.57 -3.80 -1.84
C ALA A 81 3.80 -3.23 -1.14
N GLY A 82 3.89 -3.44 0.17
CA GLY A 82 4.97 -2.92 1.00
C GLY A 82 4.69 -3.18 2.47
N SER A 83 5.74 -3.24 3.29
CA SER A 83 5.65 -3.59 4.72
C SER A 83 5.03 -2.49 5.61
N SER A 84 4.75 -1.31 5.06
CA SER A 84 4.08 -0.19 5.75
C SER A 84 2.80 0.22 5.04
N GLN A 85 1.65 0.01 5.68
CA GLN A 85 0.33 0.40 5.13
C GLN A 85 0.22 1.89 4.88
N MET A 86 0.79 2.70 5.77
CA MET A 86 0.75 4.16 5.65
C MET A 86 1.47 4.63 4.38
N LEU A 87 2.63 4.04 4.07
CA LEU A 87 3.39 4.34 2.86
C LEU A 87 2.71 3.80 1.60
N ASN A 88 2.12 2.61 1.67
CA ASN A 88 1.35 2.04 0.55
C ASN A 88 0.19 2.97 0.18
N LYS A 89 -0.61 3.39 1.16
CA LYS A 89 -1.73 4.32 0.97
C LYS A 89 -1.26 5.64 0.40
N ALA A 90 -0.23 6.25 0.99
CA ALA A 90 0.28 7.53 0.54
C ALA A 90 0.77 7.48 -0.91
N THR A 91 1.47 6.41 -1.29
CA THR A 91 1.96 6.18 -2.65
C THR A 91 0.79 6.02 -3.63
N ALA A 92 -0.19 5.17 -3.30
CA ALA A 92 -1.35 4.94 -4.16
C ALA A 92 -2.20 6.20 -4.35
N LEU A 93 -2.54 6.90 -3.26
CA LEU A 93 -3.29 8.16 -3.34
C LEU A 93 -2.56 9.24 -4.13
N TYR A 94 -1.26 9.42 -3.87
CA TYR A 94 -0.48 10.39 -4.63
C TYR A 94 -0.52 10.07 -6.12
N SER A 95 -0.30 8.80 -6.48
CA SER A 95 -0.25 8.35 -7.87
C SER A 95 -1.58 8.55 -8.59
N LEU A 96 -2.69 8.14 -7.96
CA LEU A 96 -4.04 8.32 -8.51
C LEU A 96 -4.36 9.81 -8.74
N ASN A 97 -4.02 10.67 -7.78
CA ASN A 97 -4.30 12.10 -7.88
C ASN A 97 -3.43 12.82 -8.93
N HIS A 98 -2.19 12.36 -9.14
CA HIS A 98 -1.22 13.02 -10.02
C HIS A 98 -1.09 12.36 -11.40
N ALA A 99 -1.76 11.23 -11.64
CA ALA A 99 -1.85 10.64 -12.97
C ALA A 99 -2.53 11.62 -13.95
N LYS A 100 -1.74 12.14 -14.90
CA LYS A 100 -2.21 13.07 -15.95
C LYS A 100 -2.92 12.36 -17.09
N LYS A 101 -2.55 11.11 -17.34
CA LYS A 101 -3.15 10.24 -18.34
C LYS A 101 -3.44 8.90 -17.67
N VAL A 102 -4.57 8.31 -18.05
CA VAL A 102 -4.95 6.96 -17.63
C VAL A 102 -5.24 6.16 -18.90
N GLY A 103 -4.69 4.94 -18.97
CA GLY A 103 -4.98 4.01 -20.05
C GLY A 103 -6.41 3.46 -19.99
N ASN A 104 -6.80 2.72 -21.01
CA ASN A 104 -8.05 1.98 -21.03
C ASN A 104 -7.89 0.69 -20.22
N ASN A 105 -8.96 0.28 -19.53
CA ASN A 105 -8.99 -0.97 -18.76
C ASN A 105 -7.82 -1.08 -17.77
N VAL A 106 -7.73 -0.09 -16.88
CA VAL A 106 -6.72 -0.03 -15.81
C VAL A 106 -7.38 -0.38 -14.49
N SER A 107 -6.78 -1.31 -13.77
CA SER A 107 -7.22 -1.72 -12.44
C SER A 107 -6.07 -1.59 -11.44
N VAL A 108 -6.40 -1.13 -10.23
CA VAL A 108 -5.45 -1.04 -9.11
C VAL A 108 -5.83 -2.05 -8.05
N TYR A 109 -4.84 -2.79 -7.55
CA TYR A 109 -5.01 -3.82 -6.52
C TYR A 109 -4.24 -3.42 -5.28
N MET A 110 -4.92 -3.40 -4.14
CA MET A 110 -4.28 -3.08 -2.87
C MET A 110 -4.91 -3.90 -1.74
N MET A 111 -4.09 -4.28 -0.77
CA MET A 111 -4.55 -4.83 0.49
C MET A 111 -4.31 -3.81 1.61
N GLY A 112 -5.23 -3.74 2.56
CA GLY A 112 -5.05 -2.94 3.77
C GLY A 112 -6.10 -3.28 4.83
N ASP A 113 -6.15 -2.52 5.92
CA ASP A 113 -6.92 -2.87 7.12
C ASP A 113 -7.92 -1.79 7.55
N SER A 114 -8.21 -0.82 6.68
CA SER A 114 -9.00 0.37 7.02
C SER A 114 -10.06 0.70 5.95
N GLU A 115 -11.33 0.75 6.38
CA GLU A 115 -12.45 1.16 5.53
C GLU A 115 -12.36 2.63 5.11
N SER A 116 -11.85 3.51 5.97
CA SER A 116 -11.63 4.92 5.58
C SER A 116 -10.56 5.03 4.50
N ASP A 117 -9.51 4.19 4.58
CA ASP A 117 -8.45 4.19 3.58
C ASP A 117 -8.95 3.67 2.25
N LYS A 118 -9.77 2.62 2.28
CA LYS A 118 -10.48 2.13 1.09
C LYS A 118 -11.33 3.23 0.47
N ALA A 119 -12.17 3.92 1.23
CA ALA A 119 -13.03 4.99 0.71
C ALA A 119 -12.23 6.13 0.05
N ASP A 120 -11.13 6.57 0.69
CA ASP A 120 -10.25 7.60 0.11
C ASP A 120 -9.67 7.15 -1.24
N LEU A 121 -9.21 5.90 -1.32
CA LEU A 121 -8.61 5.32 -2.53
C LEU A 121 -9.66 5.10 -3.63
N GLU A 122 -10.85 4.62 -3.28
CA GLU A 122 -11.97 4.44 -4.22
C GLU A 122 -12.37 5.77 -4.84
N ASN A 123 -12.48 6.83 -4.03
CA ASN A 123 -12.78 8.17 -4.52
C ASN A 123 -11.72 8.67 -5.50
N ALA A 124 -10.43 8.51 -5.18
CA ALA A 124 -9.33 8.92 -6.05
C ALA A 124 -9.29 8.10 -7.36
N ALA A 125 -9.54 6.79 -7.29
CA ALA A 125 -9.57 5.92 -8.46
C ALA A 125 -10.78 6.20 -9.37
N ASN A 126 -11.96 6.37 -8.79
CA ASN A 126 -13.20 6.67 -9.52
C ASN A 126 -13.13 8.01 -10.26
N ALA A 127 -12.49 9.04 -9.66
CA ALA A 127 -12.25 10.32 -10.32
C ALA A 127 -11.41 10.20 -11.62
N LYS A 128 -10.77 9.04 -11.83
CA LYS A 128 -9.90 8.72 -12.96
C LYS A 128 -10.41 7.56 -13.82
N ASN A 129 -11.64 7.07 -13.56
CA ASN A 129 -12.20 5.86 -14.19
C ASN A 129 -11.30 4.61 -14.03
N ILE A 130 -10.56 4.52 -12.92
CA ILE A 130 -9.73 3.36 -12.58
C ILE A 130 -10.53 2.46 -11.65
N LYS A 131 -10.53 1.15 -11.92
CA LYS A 131 -11.18 0.18 -11.04
C LYS A 131 -10.27 -0.14 -9.85
N LEU A 132 -10.72 0.12 -8.62
CA LEU A 132 -9.99 -0.29 -7.43
C LEU A 132 -10.50 -1.65 -6.93
N HIS A 133 -9.55 -2.55 -6.69
CA HIS A 133 -9.73 -3.82 -6.00
C HIS A 133 -9.02 -3.73 -4.64
N TYR A 134 -9.79 -3.40 -3.60
CA TYR A 134 -9.28 -3.30 -2.23
C TYR A 134 -9.68 -4.52 -1.41
N PHE A 135 -8.71 -5.20 -0.82
CA PHE A 135 -8.92 -6.40 -0.01
C PHE A 135 -8.50 -6.15 1.43
N PHE A 136 -9.33 -6.63 2.37
CA PHE A 136 -8.96 -6.54 3.78
C PHE A 136 -7.87 -7.56 4.11
N ASN A 137 -6.74 -7.07 4.60
CA ASN A 137 -5.62 -7.88 5.06
C ASN A 137 -6.05 -8.63 6.33
N GLN A 138 -6.54 -9.87 6.18
CA GLN A 138 -6.87 -10.72 7.31
C GLN A 138 -5.57 -11.01 8.08
N LYS A 139 -5.52 -10.57 9.35
CA LYS A 139 -4.42 -10.86 10.28
C LYS A 139 -4.37 -12.34 10.63
#